data_AF-A0A933M1P6-F1
#
_entry.id   AF-A0A933M1P6-F1
#
_cell.length_a   1.000
_cell.length_b   1.000
_cell.length_c   1.000
_cell.angle_alpha   90.00
_cell.angle_beta   90.00
_cell.angle_gamma   90.00
#
_symmetry.space_group_name_H-M   'P 1'
#
loop_
_entity.id
_entity.type
_entity.pdbx_description
1 polymer ?
#
loop_
_entity_poly.entity_id
_entity_poly.type
_entity_poly.pdbx_seq_one_letter_code
_entity_poly.pdbx_strand_id
1 'polypeptide(L)'
;MKKYLTTQTMMKGASLALITVLAIGCATPTTAPVTSPTVAPPTAAPTAAAKPTTPPTPALAGDLVRGGLLYDAWWEVLGVDKPTTDQPLWKTQTTNTRKGADTWRCKECHGWDYKGKDGAYGSGSHKTGFIGIFAARSKSATEIVAILKGSTKPDHDFSKVLDNQSLIDLALFIT
;
A
#
# COMPACT_ATOMS: atom_id res chain seq x y z
N MET A 1 44.80 19.58 16.17
CA MET A 1 45.14 19.97 14.79
C MET A 1 45.30 18.70 13.95
N LYS A 2 44.24 18.24 13.27
CA LYS A 2 44.28 17.09 12.35
C LYS A 2 43.59 17.54 11.07
N LYS A 3 44.34 17.46 9.97
CA LYS A 3 44.08 18.10 8.68
C LYS A 3 42.99 17.35 7.92
N TYR A 4 42.13 18.14 7.28
CA TYR A 4 41.09 17.77 6.33
C TYR A 4 41.69 17.09 5.08
N LEU A 5 40.98 16.10 4.53
CA LEU A 5 41.15 15.69 3.13
C LEU A 5 39.76 15.55 2.50
N THR A 6 39.34 16.63 1.85
CA THR A 6 38.15 16.73 1.01
C THR A 6 38.56 16.37 -0.41
N THR A 7 38.06 15.27 -0.96
CA THR A 7 38.24 14.97 -2.38
C THR A 7 36.99 15.37 -3.14
N GLN A 8 37.07 16.54 -3.78
CA GLN A 8 36.11 17.04 -4.74
C GLN A 8 36.55 16.54 -6.12
N THR A 9 35.70 15.79 -6.83
CA THR A 9 35.88 15.56 -8.27
C THR A 9 34.67 16.13 -8.98
N MET A 10 34.82 17.34 -9.50
CA MET A 10 34.00 17.87 -10.58
C MET A 10 34.45 17.23 -11.89
N MET A 11 33.50 16.79 -12.72
CA MET A 11 33.74 16.75 -14.16
C MET A 11 32.49 17.22 -14.91
N LYS A 12 32.66 18.34 -15.60
CA LYS A 12 31.72 18.98 -16.53
C LYS A 12 31.61 18.12 -17.78
N GLY A 13 30.39 18.02 -18.33
CA GLY A 13 30.14 17.46 -19.65
C GLY A 13 28.87 18.06 -20.23
N ALA A 14 29.01 19.23 -20.85
CA ALA A 14 27.99 19.85 -21.67
C ALA A 14 28.09 19.28 -23.09
N SER A 15 26.98 18.79 -23.64
CA SER A 15 26.83 18.57 -25.08
C SER A 15 25.43 19.00 -25.50
N LEU A 16 25.43 20.11 -26.24
CA LEU A 16 24.30 20.78 -26.88
C LEU A 16 24.41 20.47 -28.39
N ALA A 17 23.42 19.82 -28.98
CA ALA A 17 23.18 19.72 -30.42
C ALA A 17 21.83 19.00 -30.61
N LEU A 18 20.93 19.29 -31.54
CA LEU A 18 20.87 20.27 -32.62
C LEU A 18 19.36 20.39 -32.94
N ILE A 19 18.85 21.61 -33.12
CA ILE A 19 17.49 21.85 -33.60
C ILE A 19 17.47 21.60 -35.10
N THR A 20 16.60 20.71 -35.58
CA THR A 20 16.18 20.62 -36.98
C THR A 20 14.67 20.76 -37.07
N VAL A 21 14.23 21.97 -37.45
CA VAL A 21 12.86 22.24 -37.89
C VAL A 21 12.78 21.84 -39.36
N LEU A 22 11.99 20.82 -39.68
CA LEU A 22 11.58 20.50 -41.04
C LEU A 22 10.07 20.76 -41.16
N ALA A 23 9.73 21.92 -41.71
CA ALA A 23 8.42 22.17 -42.28
C ALA A 23 8.45 21.76 -43.76
N ILE A 24 7.41 21.07 -44.24
CA ILE A 24 6.78 21.15 -45.58
C ILE A 24 5.91 19.91 -45.75
N GLY A 25 4.63 20.11 -46.10
CA GLY A 25 3.83 19.10 -46.78
C GLY A 25 2.39 18.95 -46.29
N CYS A 26 1.52 19.91 -46.62
CA CYS A 26 0.08 19.62 -46.69
C CYS A 26 -0.17 18.65 -47.83
N ALA A 27 -0.61 17.43 -47.51
CA ALA A 27 -1.23 16.52 -48.48
C ALA A 27 -2.52 15.99 -47.85
N THR A 28 -3.65 16.44 -48.37
CA THR A 28 -4.98 15.92 -48.06
C THR A 28 -5.14 14.54 -48.68
N PRO A 29 -5.47 13.48 -47.91
CA PRO A 29 -5.89 12.23 -48.50
C PRO A 29 -7.33 12.34 -49.01
N THR A 30 -7.47 12.10 -50.32
CA THR A 30 -8.70 11.85 -51.06
C THR A 30 -9.63 10.88 -50.31
N THR A 31 -10.83 11.33 -49.97
CA THR A 31 -11.94 10.49 -49.54
C THR A 31 -12.41 9.60 -50.68
N ALA A 32 -12.10 8.30 -50.61
CA ALA A 32 -12.84 7.28 -51.36
C ALA A 32 -14.16 6.99 -50.63
N PRO A 33 -15.28 6.74 -51.33
CA PRO A 33 -16.52 6.35 -50.69
C PRO A 33 -16.40 4.92 -50.14
N VAL A 34 -16.44 4.78 -48.82
CA VAL A 34 -16.59 3.49 -48.14
C VAL A 34 -18.06 3.10 -48.23
N THR A 35 -18.38 2.10 -49.04
CA THR A 35 -19.67 1.41 -48.98
C THR A 35 -19.75 0.68 -47.64
N SER A 36 -20.68 1.09 -46.79
CA SER A 36 -20.96 0.40 -45.52
C SER A 36 -21.63 -0.95 -45.83
N PRO A 37 -21.15 -2.08 -45.29
CA PRO A 37 -21.94 -3.30 -45.32
C PRO A 37 -23.14 -3.15 -44.37
N THR A 38 -24.33 -3.43 -44.88
CA THR A 38 -25.56 -3.55 -44.10
C THR A 38 -25.38 -4.64 -43.05
N VAL A 39 -25.21 -4.24 -41.78
CA VAL A 39 -25.22 -5.16 -40.64
C VAL A 39 -26.65 -5.58 -40.37
N ALA A 40 -26.92 -6.89 -40.44
CA ALA A 40 -28.19 -7.48 -40.04
C ALA A 40 -28.46 -7.21 -38.54
N PRO A 41 -29.73 -7.02 -38.13
CA PRO A 41 -30.04 -6.72 -36.73
C PRO A 41 -29.63 -7.86 -35.80
N PRO A 42 -29.10 -7.57 -34.59
CA PRO A 42 -28.68 -8.59 -33.66
C PRO A 42 -29.89 -9.38 -33.15
N THR A 43 -29.81 -10.71 -33.30
CA THR A 43 -30.71 -11.65 -32.64
C THR A 43 -30.60 -11.46 -31.12
N ALA A 44 -31.74 -11.27 -30.46
CA ALA A 44 -31.81 -11.05 -29.01
C ALA A 44 -31.12 -12.18 -28.25
N ALA A 45 -30.10 -11.82 -27.46
CA ALA A 45 -29.44 -12.74 -26.53
C ALA A 45 -30.40 -13.13 -25.40
N PRO A 46 -30.34 -14.37 -24.88
CA PRO A 46 -31.20 -14.82 -23.80
C PRO A 46 -30.89 -14.07 -22.50
N THR A 47 -31.95 -13.58 -21.85
CA THR A 47 -31.92 -12.87 -20.58
C THR A 47 -31.22 -13.71 -19.51
N ALA A 48 -30.02 -13.31 -19.09
CA ALA A 48 -29.33 -13.91 -17.96
C ALA A 48 -30.18 -13.74 -16.69
N ALA A 49 -30.54 -14.85 -16.06
CA ALA A 49 -31.24 -14.86 -14.78
C ALA A 49 -30.43 -14.07 -13.73
N ALA A 50 -31.09 -13.15 -13.04
CA ALA A 50 -30.48 -12.33 -12.01
C ALA A 50 -29.94 -13.21 -10.86
N LYS A 51 -28.66 -13.00 -10.50
CA LYS A 51 -28.04 -13.63 -9.32
C LYS A 51 -28.76 -13.17 -8.04
N PRO A 52 -28.90 -14.03 -7.02
CA PRO A 52 -29.46 -13.63 -5.73
C PRO A 52 -28.62 -12.51 -5.11
N THR A 53 -29.26 -11.38 -4.80
CA THR A 53 -28.63 -10.26 -4.08
C THR A 53 -28.69 -10.50 -2.58
N THR A 54 -27.57 -10.95 -2.00
CA THR A 54 -27.36 -10.87 -0.55
C THR A 54 -27.44 -9.40 -0.12
N PRO A 55 -28.15 -9.06 0.96
CA PRO A 55 -28.16 -7.70 1.49
C PRO A 55 -26.73 -7.20 1.75
N PRO A 56 -26.39 -5.94 1.40
CA PRO A 56 -25.07 -5.42 1.67
C PRO A 56 -24.81 -5.41 3.18
N THR A 57 -23.66 -5.96 3.59
CA THR A 57 -23.13 -5.77 4.96
C THR A 57 -23.04 -4.27 5.25
N PRO A 58 -23.50 -3.78 6.42
CA PRO A 58 -23.35 -2.37 6.78
C PRO A 58 -21.91 -1.91 6.62
N ALA A 59 -21.72 -0.76 5.95
CA ALA A 59 -20.40 -0.18 5.77
C ALA A 59 -19.84 0.30 7.12
N LEU A 60 -18.56 0.02 7.37
CA LEU A 60 -17.84 0.57 8.52
C LEU A 60 -17.60 2.07 8.29
N ALA A 61 -17.64 2.86 9.36
CA ALA A 61 -17.33 4.29 9.36
C ALA A 61 -16.13 4.56 10.28
N GLY A 62 -15.17 5.36 9.80
CA GLY A 62 -13.95 5.66 10.55
C GLY A 62 -13.09 6.74 9.90
N ASP A 63 -11.94 7.01 10.50
CA ASP A 63 -11.01 8.07 10.12
C ASP A 63 -9.71 7.48 9.53
N LEU A 64 -9.52 7.71 8.23
CA LEU A 64 -8.35 7.25 7.46
C LEU A 64 -7.04 7.87 7.93
N VAL A 65 -7.08 9.15 8.34
CA VAL A 65 -5.89 9.87 8.82
C VAL A 65 -5.49 9.32 10.18
N ARG A 66 -6.46 9.13 11.08
CA ARG A 66 -6.22 8.47 12.37
C ARG A 66 -5.70 7.05 12.17
N GLY A 67 -6.23 6.29 11.22
CA GLY A 67 -5.74 4.97 10.84
C GLY A 67 -4.26 4.95 10.46
N GLY A 68 -3.81 5.92 9.66
CA GLY A 68 -2.40 6.07 9.29
C GLY A 68 -1.49 6.41 10.49
N LEU A 69 -1.96 7.25 11.42
CA LEU A 69 -1.23 7.54 12.66
C LEU A 69 -1.13 6.31 13.57
N LEU A 70 -2.22 5.54 13.68
CA LEU A 70 -2.26 4.29 14.43
C LEU A 70 -1.29 3.25 13.85
N TYR A 71 -1.14 3.21 12.52
CA TYR A 71 -0.21 2.33 11.83
C TYR A 71 1.26 2.58 12.20
N ASP A 72 1.62 3.84 12.48
CA ASP A 72 2.96 4.19 12.94
C ASP A 72 3.15 3.89 14.44
N ALA A 73 2.38 4.55 15.31
CA ALA A 73 2.59 4.49 16.75
C ALA A 73 1.26 4.65 17.50
N TRP A 74 0.44 3.60 17.49
CA TRP A 74 -0.91 3.63 18.05
C TRP A 74 -0.98 4.14 19.50
N TRP A 75 0.01 3.86 20.34
CA TRP A 75 0.01 4.32 21.73
C TRP A 75 0.05 5.85 21.84
N GLU A 76 0.72 6.54 20.90
CA GLU A 76 0.78 8.01 20.87
C GLU A 76 -0.59 8.59 20.51
N VAL A 77 -1.29 7.96 19.56
CA VAL A 77 -2.63 8.38 19.11
C VAL A 77 -3.67 8.17 20.21
N LEU A 78 -3.53 7.09 20.98
CA LEU A 78 -4.45 6.77 22.07
C LEU A 78 -4.10 7.50 23.39
N GLY A 79 -2.92 8.11 23.49
CA GLY A 79 -2.46 8.75 24.71
C GLY A 79 -2.24 7.77 25.86
N VAL A 80 -1.80 6.55 25.56
CA VAL A 80 -1.53 5.48 26.54
C VAL A 80 -0.04 5.18 26.63
N ASP A 81 0.36 4.48 27.69
CA ASP A 81 1.75 4.05 27.85
C ASP A 81 2.19 3.14 26.69
N LYS A 82 3.41 3.38 26.20
CA LYS A 82 3.99 2.55 25.15
C LYS A 82 4.23 1.11 25.64
N PRO A 83 4.12 0.09 24.77
CA PRO A 83 4.47 -1.27 25.13
C PRO A 83 5.93 -1.41 25.58
N THR A 84 6.16 -2.15 26.65
CA THR A 84 7.50 -2.41 27.21
C THR A 84 8.07 -3.76 26.79
N THR A 85 7.24 -4.68 26.31
CA THR A 85 7.64 -5.99 25.80
C THR A 85 7.67 -6.01 24.28
N ASP A 86 8.29 -7.03 23.70
CA ASP A 86 8.23 -7.26 22.25
C ASP A 86 6.83 -7.74 21.82
N GLN A 87 6.42 -7.40 20.60
CA GLN A 87 5.23 -7.94 19.96
C GLN A 87 5.43 -9.46 19.74
N PRO A 88 4.45 -10.34 20.03
CA PRO A 88 4.64 -11.79 20.02
C PRO A 88 5.21 -12.41 18.73
N LEU A 89 4.84 -11.89 17.56
CA LEU A 89 5.35 -12.32 16.24
C LEU A 89 6.76 -11.83 15.97
N TRP A 90 7.28 -10.85 16.71
CA TRP A 90 8.63 -10.34 16.50
C TRP A 90 9.71 -11.41 16.64
N LYS A 91 9.46 -12.44 17.47
CA LYS A 91 10.36 -13.60 17.64
C LYS A 91 10.47 -14.50 16.40
N THR A 92 9.61 -14.31 15.39
CA THR A 92 9.59 -15.14 14.17
C THR A 92 10.56 -14.66 13.10
N GLN A 93 11.23 -13.53 13.34
CA GLN A 93 12.32 -13.04 12.52
C GLN A 93 13.62 -12.93 13.34
N THR A 94 14.77 -12.94 12.68
CA THR A 94 16.10 -12.88 13.32
C THR A 94 16.99 -11.77 12.75
N THR A 95 16.49 -10.98 11.80
CA THR A 95 17.28 -9.98 11.05
C THR A 95 17.27 -8.59 11.68
N ASN A 96 16.22 -8.24 12.42
CA ASN A 96 16.03 -6.94 13.06
C ASN A 96 16.18 -7.06 14.58
N THR A 97 17.04 -6.24 15.16
CA THR A 97 17.40 -6.30 16.58
C THR A 97 16.60 -5.36 17.48
N ARG A 98 15.66 -4.57 16.93
CA ARG A 98 14.77 -3.71 17.72
C ARG A 98 13.95 -4.48 18.77
N LYS A 99 13.47 -3.75 19.78
CA LYS A 99 12.82 -4.25 20.99
C LYS A 99 11.73 -3.30 21.49
N GLY A 100 10.86 -3.80 22.36
CA GLY A 100 9.81 -3.04 23.01
C GLY A 100 8.84 -2.42 22.01
N ALA A 101 8.42 -1.20 22.28
CA ALA A 101 7.45 -0.45 21.47
C ALA A 101 7.74 -0.43 19.96
N ASP A 102 9.00 -0.41 19.52
CA ASP A 102 9.33 -0.44 18.08
C ASP A 102 8.76 -1.67 17.38
N THR A 103 8.72 -2.81 18.06
CA THR A 103 8.21 -4.08 17.52
C THR A 103 6.68 -4.12 17.39
N TRP A 104 5.98 -3.16 18.01
CA TRP A 104 4.52 -3.04 17.99
C TRP A 104 4.00 -2.11 16.89
N ARG A 105 4.90 -1.43 16.18
CA ARG A 105 4.54 -0.55 15.06
C ARG A 105 4.19 -1.40 13.85
N CYS A 106 3.02 -1.19 13.26
CA CYS A 106 2.62 -1.94 12.06
C CYS A 106 3.63 -1.72 10.93
N LYS A 107 4.16 -0.50 10.80
CA LYS A 107 5.21 -0.16 9.82
C LYS A 107 6.50 -0.94 10.03
N GLU A 108 6.84 -1.34 11.25
CA GLU A 108 8.10 -2.05 11.51
C GLU A 108 8.09 -3.47 10.93
N CYS A 109 6.92 -4.11 10.87
CA CYS A 109 6.73 -5.36 10.16
C CYS A 109 6.44 -5.15 8.66
N HIS A 110 5.50 -4.26 8.34
CA HIS A 110 4.91 -4.18 7.00
C HIS A 110 5.47 -3.07 6.11
N GLY A 111 6.46 -2.31 6.61
CA GLY A 111 7.12 -1.20 5.92
C GLY A 111 6.35 0.11 6.01
N TRP A 112 7.06 1.24 6.16
CA TRP A 112 6.44 2.57 6.04
C TRP A 112 5.90 2.83 4.63
N ASP A 113 6.42 2.11 3.64
CA ASP A 113 6.00 2.13 2.24
C ASP A 113 4.99 1.01 1.91
N TYR A 114 4.51 0.29 2.93
CA TYR A 114 3.49 -0.76 2.85
C TYR A 114 3.89 -2.02 2.03
N LYS A 115 5.16 -2.12 1.64
CA LYS A 115 5.71 -3.20 0.81
C LYS A 115 6.48 -4.25 1.62
N GLY A 116 6.74 -4.00 2.90
CA GLY A 116 7.49 -4.89 3.79
C GLY A 116 8.84 -5.29 3.20
N LYS A 117 9.10 -6.60 3.14
CA LYS A 117 10.33 -7.20 2.59
C LYS A 117 10.61 -6.83 1.13
N ASP A 118 9.59 -6.45 0.37
CA ASP A 118 9.71 -6.14 -1.06
C ASP A 118 9.86 -4.63 -1.32
N GLY A 119 10.02 -3.82 -0.27
CA GLY A 119 10.17 -2.38 -0.35
C GLY A 119 11.35 -1.82 0.42
N ALA A 120 11.16 -0.64 1.00
CA ALA A 120 12.18 0.09 1.76
C ALA A 120 12.77 -0.73 2.91
N TYR A 121 12.00 -1.65 3.49
CA TYR A 121 12.43 -2.55 4.58
C TYR A 121 12.91 -3.93 4.08
N GLY A 122 13.16 -4.09 2.78
CA GLY A 122 13.82 -5.29 2.24
C GLY A 122 15.31 -5.40 2.62
N SER A 123 15.91 -4.30 3.06
CA SER A 123 17.31 -4.20 3.45
C SER A 123 17.52 -3.21 4.61
N GLY A 124 18.75 -3.08 5.09
CA GLY A 124 19.10 -2.13 6.15
C GLY A 124 18.62 -2.56 7.55
N SER A 125 18.65 -1.61 8.49
CA SER A 125 18.38 -1.85 9.91
C SER A 125 16.92 -2.19 10.22
N HIS A 126 15.99 -1.96 9.30
CA HIS A 126 14.56 -2.29 9.44
C HIS A 126 14.18 -3.64 8.85
N LYS A 127 15.13 -4.37 8.25
CA LYS A 127 14.82 -5.64 7.57
C LYS A 127 14.29 -6.70 8.53
N THR A 128 13.04 -7.11 8.35
CA THR A 128 12.40 -8.21 9.10
C THR A 128 12.08 -9.45 8.25
N GLY A 129 11.87 -9.26 6.95
CA GLY A 129 11.41 -10.33 6.05
C GLY A 129 9.89 -10.54 6.04
N PHE A 130 9.12 -9.76 6.80
CA PHE A 130 7.66 -9.80 6.75
C PHE A 130 7.11 -9.19 5.45
N ILE A 131 5.96 -9.69 4.99
CA ILE A 131 5.31 -9.18 3.77
C ILE A 131 4.71 -7.78 3.99
N GLY A 132 4.58 -7.00 2.91
CA GLY A 132 3.80 -5.78 2.92
C GLY A 132 2.29 -6.01 3.00
N ILE A 133 1.52 -4.92 3.11
CA ILE A 133 0.06 -4.93 3.19
C ILE A 133 -0.64 -4.57 1.88
N PHE A 134 0.07 -4.28 0.77
CA PHE A 134 -0.60 -3.87 -0.45
C PHE A 134 -1.62 -4.86 -1.02
N ALA A 135 -1.43 -6.16 -0.79
CA ALA A 135 -2.40 -7.18 -1.17
C ALA A 135 -3.67 -7.17 -0.30
N ALA A 136 -3.63 -6.52 0.88
CA ALA A 136 -4.77 -6.40 1.78
C ALA A 136 -5.83 -5.41 1.25
N ARG A 137 -5.48 -4.53 0.30
CA ARG A 137 -6.41 -3.58 -0.34
C ARG A 137 -7.57 -4.21 -1.10
N SER A 138 -7.47 -5.49 -1.45
CA SER A 138 -8.56 -6.23 -2.09
C SER A 138 -9.53 -6.88 -1.09
N LYS A 139 -9.23 -6.80 0.20
CA LYS A 139 -10.08 -7.34 1.28
C LYS A 139 -11.09 -6.30 1.73
N SER A 140 -12.20 -6.76 2.30
CA SER A 140 -13.14 -5.85 2.96
C SER A 140 -12.55 -5.33 4.28
N ALA A 141 -12.92 -4.12 4.69
CA ALA A 141 -12.50 -3.57 5.97
C ALA A 141 -12.92 -4.48 7.15
N THR A 142 -14.09 -5.12 7.09
CA THR A 142 -14.52 -6.12 8.08
C THR A 142 -13.57 -7.32 8.15
N GLU A 143 -13.09 -7.81 7.00
CA GLU A 143 -12.11 -8.89 6.96
C GLU A 143 -10.77 -8.45 7.56
N ILE A 144 -10.33 -7.21 7.30
CA ILE A 144 -9.13 -6.65 7.92
C ILE A 144 -9.30 -6.51 9.43
N VAL A 145 -10.44 -6.03 9.93
CA VAL A 145 -10.75 -6.00 11.37
C VAL A 145 -10.63 -7.41 11.94
N ALA A 146 -11.20 -8.43 11.31
CA ALA A 146 -11.08 -9.81 11.79
C ALA A 146 -9.61 -10.29 11.86
N ILE A 147 -8.79 -9.96 10.86
CA ILE A 147 -7.36 -10.29 10.82
C ILE A 147 -6.60 -9.56 11.94
N LEU A 148 -6.88 -8.27 12.17
CA LEU A 148 -6.32 -7.48 13.27
C LEU A 148 -6.75 -8.00 14.65
N LYS A 149 -7.85 -8.76 14.71
CA LYS A 149 -8.32 -9.49 15.90
C LYS A 149 -7.82 -10.94 15.94
N GLY A 150 -6.83 -11.27 15.12
CA GLY A 150 -6.13 -12.55 15.16
C GLY A 150 -6.81 -13.71 14.43
N SER A 151 -7.82 -13.47 13.58
CA SER A 151 -8.57 -14.55 12.89
C SER A 151 -7.69 -15.46 12.03
N THR A 152 -6.61 -14.93 11.45
CA THR A 152 -5.66 -15.69 10.62
C THR A 152 -4.41 -16.09 11.39
N LYS A 153 -4.02 -15.32 12.40
CA LYS A 153 -2.84 -15.51 13.24
C LYS A 153 -3.13 -14.98 14.66
N PRO A 154 -3.32 -15.84 15.67
CA PRO A 154 -3.65 -15.40 17.03
C PRO A 154 -2.63 -14.43 17.65
N ASP A 155 -1.34 -14.56 17.30
CA ASP A 155 -0.27 -13.68 17.77
C ASP A 155 -0.28 -12.28 17.07
N HIS A 156 -1.16 -12.07 16.09
CA HIS A 156 -1.44 -10.79 15.44
C HIS A 156 -2.70 -10.09 16.01
N ASP A 157 -3.21 -10.55 17.16
CA ASP A 157 -4.38 -9.97 17.80
C ASP A 157 -4.06 -8.66 18.54
N PHE A 158 -4.47 -7.54 17.94
CA PHE A 158 -4.36 -6.19 18.51
C PHE A 158 -5.59 -5.79 19.33
N SER A 159 -6.67 -6.59 19.40
CA SER A 159 -7.86 -6.24 20.19
C SER A 159 -7.63 -6.18 21.69
N LYS A 160 -6.49 -6.71 22.14
CA LYS A 160 -6.02 -6.62 23.53
C LYS A 160 -5.49 -5.23 23.89
N VAL A 161 -5.15 -4.41 22.90
CA VAL A 161 -4.52 -3.09 23.08
C VAL A 161 -5.19 -1.97 22.30
N LEU A 162 -6.04 -2.28 21.32
CA LEU A 162 -6.81 -1.34 20.52
C LEU A 162 -8.32 -1.56 20.71
N ASP A 163 -9.05 -0.45 20.88
CA ASP A 163 -10.52 -0.49 20.85
C ASP A 163 -11.07 -0.76 19.44
N ASN A 164 -12.36 -1.07 19.36
CA ASN A 164 -13.01 -1.42 18.09
C ASN A 164 -12.93 -0.27 17.06
N GLN A 165 -13.03 0.99 17.48
CA GLN A 165 -12.97 2.11 16.53
C GLN A 165 -11.56 2.27 15.94
N SER A 166 -10.52 2.09 16.75
CA SER A 166 -9.13 2.12 16.30
C SER A 166 -8.81 0.98 15.33
N LEU A 167 -9.39 -0.20 15.56
CA LEU A 167 -9.30 -1.31 14.61
C LEU A 167 -10.03 -1.01 13.28
N ILE A 168 -11.17 -0.32 13.34
CA ILE A 168 -11.91 0.11 12.14
C ILE A 168 -11.10 1.16 11.36
N ASP A 169 -10.54 2.16 12.02
CA ASP A 169 -9.75 3.20 11.37
C ASP A 169 -8.49 2.63 10.71
N LEU A 170 -7.80 1.70 11.39
CA LEU A 170 -6.70 0.94 10.79
C LEU A 170 -7.15 0.13 9.57
N ALA A 171 -8.29 -0.58 9.69
CA ALA A 171 -8.79 -1.40 8.60
C ALA A 171 -9.12 -0.55 7.36
N LEU A 172 -9.78 0.59 7.55
CA LEU A 172 -10.08 1.52 6.46
C LEU A 172 -8.83 2.15 5.85
N PHE A 173 -7.80 2.42 6.65
CA PHE A 173 -6.51 2.88 6.12
C PHE A 173 -5.78 1.81 5.28
N ILE A 174 -5.92 0.53 5.66
CA ILE A 174 -5.26 -0.60 4.98
C ILE A 174 -5.95 -0.98 3.67
N THR A 175 -7.27 -0.83 3.57
CA THR A 175 -8.08 -1.24 2.41
C THR A 175 -8.21 -0.15 1.35
#